data_AF-A0A8J7ELQ2-F1
#
_entry.id   AF-A0A8J7ELQ2-F1
#
_cell.length_a   1.000
_cell.length_b   1.000
_cell.length_c   1.000
_cell.angle_alpha   90.00
_cell.angle_beta   90.00
_cell.angle_gamma   90.00
#
_symmetry.space_group_name_H-M   'P 1'
#
loop_
_entity.id
_entity.type
_entity.pdbx_description
1 polymer ?
#
loop_
_entity_poly.entity_id
_entity_poly.type
_entity_poly.pdbx_seq_one_letter_code
_entity_poly.pdbx_strand_id
1 'polypeptide(L)' 'MTEESAYDLSMATDKAKLMVYMEQAYKEGLSKLAAAKNRSMSNYVETLIIEAVEAAIANGEISVEGKQ' A
#
# COMPACT_ATOMS: atom_id res chain seq x y z
N MET A 1 -9.18 28.96 -31.62
CA MET A 1 -8.16 28.38 -30.74
C MET A 1 -8.89 27.51 -29.76
N THR A 2 -8.90 26.20 -29.99
CA THR A 2 -9.57 25.22 -29.13
C THR A 2 -8.56 24.76 -28.09
N GLU A 3 -8.69 25.24 -26.87
CA GLU A 3 -7.94 24.72 -25.73
C GLU A 3 -8.53 23.36 -25.35
N GLU A 4 -8.03 22.29 -25.95
CA GLU A 4 -8.15 20.94 -25.39
C GLU A 4 -7.27 20.90 -24.14
N SER A 5 -7.88 21.14 -22.98
CA SER A 5 -7.29 20.79 -21.69
C SER A 5 -7.24 19.27 -21.60
N ALA A 6 -6.13 18.71 -22.08
CA ALA A 6 -5.74 17.34 -21.77
C ALA A 6 -5.46 17.28 -20.27
N TYR A 7 -6.41 16.75 -19.51
CA TYR A 7 -6.15 16.33 -18.14
C TYR A 7 -5.07 15.26 -18.19
N ASP A 8 -3.85 15.60 -17.79
CA ASP A 8 -2.78 14.65 -17.58
C ASP A 8 -3.24 13.65 -16.51
N LEU A 9 -3.61 12.45 -16.95
CA LEU A 9 -3.97 11.32 -16.10
C LEU A 9 -2.72 10.61 -15.57
N SER A 10 -1.56 11.27 -15.53
CA SER A 10 -0.39 10.74 -14.83
C SER A 10 -0.75 10.57 -13.36
N MET A 11 -1.01 9.31 -12.97
CA MET A 11 -1.15 8.97 -11.57
C MET A 11 0.12 9.41 -10.87
N ALA A 12 0.01 10.21 -9.81
CA ALA A 12 1.16 10.73 -9.06
C ALA A 12 2.03 9.62 -8.43
N THR A 13 1.64 8.35 -8.58
CA THR A 13 2.36 7.20 -8.08
C THR A 13 2.14 5.97 -8.98
N ASP A 14 3.23 5.26 -9.25
CA ASP A 14 3.21 3.92 -9.88
C ASP A 14 2.84 2.82 -8.88
N LYS A 15 2.49 3.17 -7.63
CA LYS A 15 2.10 2.20 -6.61
C LYS A 15 0.71 1.63 -6.91
N ALA A 16 0.59 0.30 -6.87
CA ALA A 16 -0.70 -0.37 -6.94
C ALA A 16 -1.60 0.03 -5.76
N LYS A 17 -2.88 0.29 -6.03
CA LYS A 17 -3.88 0.62 -5.02
C LYS A 17 -4.57 -0.66 -4.54
N LEU A 18 -4.54 -0.90 -3.23
CA LEU A 18 -5.27 -1.99 -2.58
C LEU A 18 -6.51 -1.43 -1.86
N MET A 19 -7.65 -2.10 -2.02
CA MET A 19 -8.86 -1.85 -1.24
C MET A 19 -9.18 -3.10 -0.43
N VAL A 20 -9.45 -2.92 0.86
CA VAL A 20 -9.70 -4.01 1.81
C VAL A 20 -10.98 -3.74 2.56
N TYR A 21 -11.85 -4.76 2.64
CA TYR A 21 -12.98 -4.77 3.54
C TYR A 21 -12.56 -5.39 4.87
N MET A 22 -12.87 -4.72 5.97
CA MET A 22 -12.60 -5.20 7.33
C MET A 22 -13.64 -4.64 8.30
N GLU A 23 -13.80 -5.29 9.44
CA GLU A 23 -14.70 -4.79 10.48
C GLU A 23 -14.19 -3.46 11.04
N GLN A 24 -15.13 -2.60 11.44
CA GLN A 24 -14.84 -1.26 11.94
C GLN A 24 -13.91 -1.29 13.17
N ALA A 25 -14.07 -2.27 14.07
CA ALA A 25 -13.23 -2.41 15.26
C ALA A 25 -11.74 -2.61 14.90
N TYR A 26 -11.44 -3.41 13.88
CA TYR A 26 -10.07 -3.64 13.42
C TYR A 26 -9.49 -2.42 12.71
N LYS A 27 -10.29 -1.70 11.93
CA LYS A 27 -9.87 -0.43 11.31
C LYS A 27 -9.48 0.60 12.38
N GLU A 28 -10.26 0.72 13.45
CA GLU A 28 -9.95 1.61 14.56
C GLU A 28 -8.69 1.17 15.33
N GLY A 29 -8.55 -0.13 15.56
CA GLY A 29 -7.33 -0.71 16.15
C GLY A 29 -6.09 -0.40 15.31
N LEU A 30 -6.17 -0.58 14.00
CA LEU A 30 -5.10 -0.28 13.05
C LEU A 30 -4.73 1.20 13.05
N SER A 31 -5.72 2.10 13.11
CA SER A 31 -5.48 3.54 13.20
C SER A 31 -4.71 3.91 14.48
N LYS A 32 -5.09 3.34 15.62
CA LYS A 32 -4.38 3.55 16.91
C LYS A 32 -2.97 2.99 16.86
N LEU A 33 -2.79 1.81 16.27
CA LEU A 33 -1.48 1.17 16.13
C LEU A 33 -0.54 1.98 15.24
N ALA A 34 -1.02 2.48 14.11
CA ALA A 34 -0.25 3.36 13.23
C ALA A 34 0.17 4.66 13.95
N ALA A 35 -0.76 5.28 14.71
CA ALA A 35 -0.47 6.47 15.50
C ALA A 35 0.61 6.21 16.58
N ALA A 36 0.53 5.08 17.30
CA ALA A 36 1.54 4.69 18.29
C ALA A 36 2.94 4.47 17.67
N LYS A 37 3.01 4.22 16.36
CA LYS A 37 4.26 4.09 15.60
C LYS A 37 4.68 5.40 14.89
N ASN A 38 3.99 6.52 15.15
CA ASN A 38 4.19 7.80 14.46
C ASN A 38 4.13 7.69 12.93
N ARG A 39 3.20 6.87 12.41
CA ARG A 39 2.99 6.66 10.98
C ARG A 39 1.54 6.91 10.59
N SER A 40 1.33 7.27 9.32
CA SER A 40 -0.01 7.21 8.73
C SER A 40 -0.46 5.75 8.59
N MET A 41 -1.78 5.54 8.55
CA MET A 41 -2.34 4.20 8.41
C MET A 41 -1.91 3.51 7.11
N SER A 42 -1.89 4.24 5.98
CA SER A 42 -1.46 3.72 4.69
C SER A 42 0.01 3.29 4.70
N ASN A 43 0.90 4.11 5.26
CA ASN A 43 2.33 3.80 5.30
C ASN A 43 2.61 2.64 6.25
N TYR A 44 1.84 2.55 7.34
CA TYR A 44 1.95 1.43 8.26
C TYR A 44 1.54 0.11 7.60
N VAL A 45 0.39 0.08 6.90
CA VAL A 45 -0.05 -1.09 6.14
C VAL A 45 0.93 -1.46 5.03
N GLU A 46 1.44 -0.47 4.28
CA GLU A 46 2.46 -0.70 3.25
C GLU A 46 3.69 -1.41 3.84
N THR A 47 4.14 -0.98 5.03
CA THR A 47 5.27 -1.60 5.71
C THR A 47 4.97 -3.06 6.09
N LEU A 48 3.79 -3.32 6.67
CA LEU A 48 3.39 -4.68 7.05
C LEU A 48 3.30 -5.62 5.84
N ILE A 49 2.82 -5.13 4.70
CA ILE A 49 2.76 -5.91 3.46
C ILE A 49 4.17 -6.24 2.96
N ILE A 50 5.07 -5.25 2.93
CA ILE A 50 6.46 -5.46 2.50
C ILE A 50 7.15 -6.48 3.41
N GLU A 51 7.06 -6.31 4.72
CA GLU A 51 7.67 -7.22 5.70
C GLU A 51 7.16 -8.66 5.54
N ALA A 52 5.85 -8.83 5.34
CA ALA A 52 5.25 -10.15 5.13
C ALA A 52 5.73 -10.80 3.82
N VAL A 53 5.81 -10.04 2.72
CA VAL A 53 6.29 -10.53 1.43
C VAL A 53 7.77 -10.89 1.49
N GLU A 54 8.60 -10.03 2.08
CA GLU A 54 10.03 -10.29 2.25
C GLU A 54 10.30 -11.54 3.11
N ALA A 55 9.53 -11.73 4.19
CA ALA A 55 9.60 -12.95 5.00
C ALA A 55 9.24 -14.20 4.18
N ALA A 56 8.16 -14.15 3.40
CA ALA A 56 7.74 -15.26 2.55
C ALA A 56 8.76 -15.59 1.46
N ILE A 57 9.43 -14.59 0.88
CA ILE A 57 10.55 -14.79 -0.06
C ILE A 57 11.74 -15.45 0.65
N ALA A 58 12.13 -14.93 1.82
CA ALA A 58 13.28 -15.45 2.57
C ALA A 58 13.09 -16.90 3.02
N ASN A 59 11.85 -17.30 3.32
CA ASN A 59 11.49 -18.66 3.68
C ASN A 59 11.31 -19.58 2.46
N GLY A 60 11.36 -19.04 1.23
CA GLY A 60 11.12 -19.80 0.00
C GLY A 60 9.67 -20.19 -0.23
N GLU A 61 8.71 -19.54 0.44
CA GLU A 61 7.26 -19.79 0.29
C GLU A 61 6.73 -19.24 -1.03
N ILE A 62 7.24 -18.08 -1.46
CA ILE A 62 6.93 -17.45 -2.74
C ILE A 62 8.21 -17.00 -3.46
N SER A 63 8.15 -16.93 -4.79
CA SER A 63 9.16 -16.26 -5.61
C SER A 63 8.49 -15.13 -6.36
N VAL A 64 9.07 -13.93 -6.31
CA VAL A 64 8.55 -12.77 -7.03
C VAL A 64 9.37 -12.60 -8.29
N GLU A 65 8.89 -13.14 -9.41
CA GLU A 65 9.45 -12.85 -10.73
C GLU A 65 8.94 -11.47 -11.18
N GLY A 66 9.83 -10.47 -11.27
CA GLY A 66 9.43 -9.16 -11.79
C GLY A 66 10.12 -7.93 -11.23
N LYS A 67 11.41 -7.99 -10.89
CA LYS A 67 12.26 -6.79 -10.95
C LYS A 67 13.29 -6.96 -12.06
N GLN A 68 12.89 -6.61 -13.28
CA GLN A 68 13.79 -6.05 -14.28
C GLN A 68 13.61 -4.53 -14.24
#